data_AF-A0A4Q8L3D9-F1
#
_entry.id   AF-A0A4Q8L3D9-F1
#
_cell.length_a   1.000
_cell.length_b   1.000
_cell.length_c   1.000
_cell.angle_alpha   90.00
_cell.angle_beta   90.00
_cell.angle_gamma   90.00
#
_symmetry.space_group_name_H-M   'P 1'
#
loop_
_entity.id
_entity.type
_entity.pdbx_description
1 polymer ?
#
loop_
_entity_poly.entity_id
_entity_poly.type
_entity_poly.pdbx_seq_one_letter_code
_entity_poly.pdbx_strand_id
1 'polypeptide(L)'
;MSNDEIINGYHVEIAYQKRMIQNLGKWLSLAFAITGIGGMLLYYQRGQLLTLLVGITLVILGLSGMQIIGYGIYKGTINIQKVFNHLEVTIKANS
;
A
#
# COMPACT_ATOMS: atom_id res chain seq x y z
N MET A 1 22.27 15.89 21.02
CA MET A 1 21.06 15.05 20.92
C MET A 1 21.23 13.91 21.91
N SER A 2 20.25 13.67 22.77
CA SER A 2 20.28 12.55 23.72
C SER A 2 20.05 11.23 22.99
N ASN A 3 20.56 10.12 23.51
CA ASN A 3 20.26 8.77 23.01
C ASN A 3 18.76 8.48 23.02
N ASP A 4 18.02 9.04 23.99
CA ASP A 4 16.56 8.91 24.08
C ASP A 4 15.84 9.62 22.93
N GLU A 5 16.34 10.79 22.50
CA GLU A 5 15.78 11.52 21.36
C GLU A 5 15.98 10.74 20.05
N ILE A 6 17.13 10.08 19.89
CA ILE A 6 17.44 9.22 18.75
C ILE A 6 16.49 8.03 18.71
N ILE A 7 16.38 7.28 19.80
CA ILE A 7 15.53 6.09 19.91
C ILE A 7 14.05 6.44 19.68
N ASN A 8 13.58 7.55 20.27
CA ASN A 8 12.22 8.02 20.05
C ASN A 8 11.96 8.37 18.57
N GLY A 9 12.94 8.96 17.88
CA GLY A 9 12.87 9.22 16.44
C GLY A 9 12.60 7.95 15.61
N TYR A 10 13.29 6.84 15.93
CA TYR A 10 13.03 5.55 15.27
C TYR A 10 11.62 5.01 15.52
N HIS A 11 11.12 5.12 16.76
CA HIS A 11 9.77 4.67 17.09
C HIS A 11 8.71 5.45 16.31
N VAL A 12 8.88 6.77 16.18
CA VAL A 12 7.98 7.63 15.40
C VAL A 12 8.01 7.23 13.92
N GLU A 13 9.19 7.03 13.33
CA GLU A 13 9.33 6.63 11.93
C GLU A 13 8.70 5.25 11.65
N ILE A 14 8.91 4.27 12.53
CA ILE A 14 8.29 2.95 12.41
C ILE A 14 6.76 3.06 12.48
N ALA A 15 6.22 3.86 13.41
CA ALA A 15 4.78 4.07 13.54
C ALA A 15 4.20 4.75 12.29
N TYR A 16 4.91 5.74 11.74
CA TYR A 16 4.53 6.42 10.51
C TYR A 16 4.47 5.45 9.33
N GLN A 17 5.52 4.66 9.10
CA GLN A 17 5.56 3.71 7.99
C GLN A 17 4.49 2.61 8.13
N LYS A 18 4.23 2.11 9.35
CA LYS A 18 3.12 1.17 9.60
C LYS A 18 1.78 1.78 9.20
N ARG A 19 1.52 3.04 9.58
CA ARG A 19 0.30 3.75 9.21
C ARG A 19 0.19 3.96 7.69
N MET A 20 1.30 4.29 7.03
CA MET A 20 1.36 4.42 5.57
C MET A 20 0.96 3.10 4.88
N ILE A 21 1.51 1.96 5.32
CA ILE A 21 1.18 0.64 4.76
C ILE A 21 -0.30 0.30 5.01
N GLN A 22 -0.85 0.60 6.19
CA GLN A 22 -2.28 0.40 6.46
C GLN A 22 -3.16 1.22 5.50
N ASN A 23 -2.78 2.47 5.21
CA ASN A 23 -3.49 3.28 4.23
C ASN A 23 -3.38 2.68 2.82
N LEU A 24 -2.20 2.23 2.41
CA LEU A 24 -2.02 1.50 1.14
C LEU A 24 -2.90 0.25 1.07
N GLY A 25 -3.08 -0.47 2.18
CA GLY A 25 -4.01 -1.60 2.27
C GLY A 25 -5.47 -1.19 1.98
N LYS A 26 -5.93 -0.04 2.50
CA LYS A 26 -7.27 0.49 2.18
C LYS A 26 -7.40 0.87 0.72
N TRP A 27 -6.37 1.48 0.14
CA TRP A 27 -6.32 1.79 -1.29
C TRP A 27 -6.32 0.53 -2.15
N LEU A 28 -5.66 -0.54 -1.71
CA LEU A 28 -5.67 -1.84 -2.37
C LEU A 28 -7.08 -2.44 -2.39
N SER A 29 -7.79 -2.40 -1.26
CA SER A 29 -9.19 -2.84 -1.18
C SER A 29 -10.11 -2.03 -2.10
N LEU A 30 -9.89 -0.71 -2.19
CA LEU A 30 -10.65 0.14 -3.12
C LEU A 30 -10.38 -0.25 -4.58
N ALA A 31 -9.12 -0.47 -4.95
CA ALA A 31 -8.76 -0.89 -6.30
C ALA A 31 -9.39 -2.25 -6.66
N PHE A 32 -9.42 -3.19 -5.71
CA PHE A 32 -10.11 -4.47 -5.87
C PHE A 32 -11.63 -4.29 -6.10
N ALA A 33 -12.28 -3.43 -5.31
CA ALA A 33 -13.70 -3.13 -5.48
C ALA A 33 -14.00 -2.51 -6.86
N ILE A 34 -13.15 -1.58 -7.33
CA ILE A 34 -13.26 -0.97 -8.66
C ILE A 34 -13.13 -2.05 -9.76
N THR A 35 -12.16 -2.95 -9.66
CA THR A 35 -12.01 -4.08 -10.59
C THR A 35 -13.25 -4.98 -10.58
N GLY A 36 -13.79 -5.29 -9.40
CA GLY A 36 -15.00 -6.09 -9.26
C GLY A 36 -16.23 -5.45 -9.93
N ILE A 37 -16.43 -4.15 -9.73
CA ILE A 37 -17.49 -3.37 -10.41
C ILE A 37 -17.30 -3.41 -11.92
N GLY A 38 -16.08 -3.18 -12.40
CA GLY A 38 -15.74 -3.29 -13.82
C GLY A 38 -16.08 -4.68 -14.39
N GLY A 39 -15.69 -5.74 -13.67
CA GLY A 39 -16.00 -7.12 -14.05
C GLY A 39 -17.51 -7.40 -14.10
N MET A 40 -18.28 -6.89 -13.14
CA MET A 40 -19.74 -7.01 -13.15
C MET A 40 -20.37 -6.30 -14.36
N LEU A 41 -19.91 -5.09 -14.70
CA LEU A 41 -20.39 -4.38 -15.88
C LEU A 41 -20.11 -5.17 -17.17
N LEU A 42 -18.92 -5.78 -17.28
CA LEU A 42 -18.56 -6.63 -18.41
C LEU A 42 -19.40 -7.91 -18.49
N TYR A 43 -19.76 -8.48 -17.34
CA TYR A 43 -20.57 -9.69 -17.29
C TYR A 43 -22.02 -9.44 -17.72
N TYR A 44 -22.63 -8.34 -17.27
CA TYR A 44 -24.05 -8.05 -17.53
C TYR A 44 -24.32 -7.23 -18.80
N GLN A 45 -23.29 -6.76 -19.51
CA GLN A 45 -23.49 -5.94 -20.72
C GLN A 45 -24.27 -6.70 -21.80
N ARG A 46 -25.27 -6.03 -22.40
CA ARG A 46 -26.15 -6.59 -23.45
C ARG A 46 -25.91 -5.92 -24.81
N GLY A 47 -24.64 -5.83 -25.23
CA GLY A 47 -24.24 -5.15 -26.46
C GLY A 47 -24.19 -3.63 -26.35
N GLN A 48 -24.33 -3.08 -25.14
CA GLN A 48 -24.22 -1.65 -24.88
C GLN A 48 -22.74 -1.24 -24.88
N LEU A 49 -22.31 -0.59 -25.97
CA LEU A 49 -20.91 -0.20 -26.18
C LEU A 49 -20.36 0.67 -25.03
N LEU A 50 -21.15 1.60 -24.50
CA LEU A 50 -20.73 2.45 -23.38
C LEU A 50 -20.43 1.63 -22.12
N THR A 51 -21.33 0.73 -21.74
CA THR A 51 -21.16 -0.16 -20.57
C THR A 51 -19.92 -1.05 -20.72
N LEU A 52 -19.68 -1.56 -21.92
CA LEU A 52 -18.48 -2.33 -22.25
C LEU A 52 -17.21 -1.50 -22.04
N LEU A 53 -17.14 -0.29 -22.61
CA LEU A 53 -15.97 0.59 -22.51
C LEU A 53 -15.69 0.96 -21.05
N VAL A 54 -16.71 1.36 -20.29
CA VAL A 54 -16.56 1.68 -18.86
C VAL A 54 -16.07 0.47 -18.07
N GLY A 55 -16.65 -0.71 -18.31
CA GLY A 55 -16.21 -1.95 -17.65
C GLY A 55 -14.74 -2.26 -17.90
N ILE A 56 -14.28 -2.17 -19.16
CA ILE A 56 -12.88 -2.40 -19.54
C ILE A 56 -11.97 -1.37 -18.83
N THR A 57 -12.33 -0.09 -18.86
CA THR A 57 -11.56 0.97 -18.22
C THR A 57 -11.41 0.72 -16.72
N LEU A 58 -12.49 0.38 -16.01
CA LEU A 58 -12.45 0.12 -14.57
C LEU A 58 -11.59 -1.11 -14.23
N VAL A 59 -11.69 -2.19 -15.02
CA VAL A 59 -10.86 -3.39 -14.82
C VAL A 59 -9.38 -3.04 -14.99
N ILE A 60 -9.01 -2.35 -16.09
CA ILE A 60 -7.62 -1.96 -16.34
C ILE A 60 -7.11 -1.07 -15.21
N LEU A 61 -7.84 -0.01 -14.86
CA LEU A 61 -7.43 0.92 -13.80
C LEU A 61 -7.26 0.21 -12.45
N GLY A 62 -8.21 -0.64 -12.06
CA GLY A 62 -8.13 -1.34 -10.79
C GLY A 62 -6.99 -2.37 -10.76
N LEU A 63 -6.79 -3.14 -11.83
CA LEU A 63 -5.67 -4.10 -11.92
C LEU A 63 -4.31 -3.38 -11.88
N SER A 64 -4.12 -2.33 -12.68
CA SER A 64 -2.91 -1.52 -12.67
C SER A 64 -2.66 -0.87 -11.31
N GLY A 65 -3.71 -0.31 -10.69
CA GLY A 65 -3.65 0.26 -9.34
C GLY A 65 -3.21 -0.77 -8.30
N MET A 66 -3.75 -1.98 -8.34
CA MET A 66 -3.36 -3.05 -7.42
C MET A 66 -1.88 -3.44 -7.55
N GLN A 67 -1.32 -3.49 -8.76
CA GLN A 67 0.11 -3.77 -8.95
C GLN A 67 0.99 -2.67 -8.34
N ILE A 68 0.67 -1.40 -8.61
CA ILE A 68 1.44 -0.25 -8.10
C ILE A 68 1.35 -0.18 -6.57
N ILE A 69 0.15 -0.31 -6.01
CA ILE A 69 -0.09 -0.27 -4.56
C ILE A 69 0.55 -1.47 -3.88
N GLY A 70 0.42 -2.67 -4.45
CA GLY A 70 1.04 -3.90 -3.95
C GLY A 70 2.57 -3.78 -3.89
N TYR A 71 3.20 -3.21 -4.92
CA TYR A 71 4.62 -2.90 -4.90
C TYR A 71 4.99 -1.89 -3.80
N GLY A 72 4.17 -0.86 -3.61
CA GLY A 72 4.33 0.12 -2.54
C GLY A 72 4.29 -0.53 -1.14
N ILE A 73 3.35 -1.45 -0.90
CA ILE A 73 3.25 -2.21 0.35
C ILE A 73 4.51 -3.06 0.56
N TYR A 74 4.93 -3.80 -0.47
CA TYR A 74 6.13 -4.64 -0.42
C TYR A 74 7.38 -3.83 -0.03
N LYS A 75 7.60 -2.69 -0.70
CA LYS A 75 8.73 -1.80 -0.39
C LYS A 75 8.60 -1.15 0.99
N GLY A 76 7.38 -0.75 1.39
CA GLY A 76 7.12 -0.21 2.72
C GLY A 76 7.49 -1.18 3.83
N THR A 77 7.11 -2.46 3.70
CA THR A 77 7.43 -3.50 4.68
C THR A 77 8.95 -3.71 4.81
N ILE A 78 9.68 -3.71 3.69
CA ILE A 78 11.14 -3.79 3.70
C ILE A 78 11.76 -2.57 4.39
N ASN A 79 11.21 -1.37 4.17
CA ASN A 79 11.73 -0.15 4.80
C ASN A 79 11.55 -0.20 6.32
N ILE A 80 10.42 -0.68 6.83
CA ILE A 80 10.20 -0.87 8.27
C ILE A 80 11.25 -1.81 8.85
N GLN A 81 11.52 -2.94 8.18
CA GLN A 81 12.53 -3.89 8.65
C GLN A 81 13.93 -3.27 8.71
N LYS A 82 14.29 -2.45 7.73
CA LYS A 82 15.58 -1.73 7.72
C LYS A 82 15.69 -0.75 8.88
N VAL A 83 14.65 0.06 9.11
CA VAL A 83 14.61 1.02 10.22
C VAL A 83 14.67 0.30 11.57
N PHE A 84 13.95 -0.82 11.71
CA PHE A 84 13.98 -1.65 12.91
C PHE A 84 15.35 -2.28 13.17
N ASN A 85 15.99 -2.85 12.15
CA ASN A 85 17.34 -3.41 12.28
C ASN A 85 18.36 -2.32 12.67
N HIS A 86 18.24 -1.11 12.10
CA HIS A 86 19.11 0.01 12.44
C HIS A 86 18.89 0.48 13.88
N LEU A 87 17.63 0.50 14.36
CA LEU A 87 17.32 0.79 15.75
C LEU A 87 18.00 -0.23 16.69
N GLU A 88 17.91 -1.53 16.39
CA GLU A 88 18.52 -2.58 17.21
C GLU A 88 20.06 -2.43 17.31
N VAL A 89 20.72 -2.11 16.19
CA VAL A 89 22.16 -1.84 16.17
C VAL A 89 22.50 -0.59 17.00
N THR A 90 21.68 0.46 16.90
CA THR A 90 21.89 1.72 17.64
C THR A 90 21.75 1.52 19.14
N ILE A 91 20.79 0.71 19.59
CA ILE A 91 20.63 0.36 21.00
C ILE A 91 21.85 -0.41 21.51
N LYS A 92 22.33 -1.41 20.76
CA LYS A 92 23.52 -2.21 21.13
C LYS A 92 24.82 -1.40 21.18
N ALA A 93 24.95 -0.37 20.34
CA ALA A 93 26.14 0.49 20.32
C ALA A 93 26.17 1.49 21.49
N ASN A 94 25.02 1.75 22.12
CA ASN A 94 24.84 2.73 23.19
C ASN A 94 24.49 2.10 24.55
N SER A 95 24.49 0.76 24.64
CA SER A 95 24.33 -0.03 25.87
C SER A 95 25.69 -0.41 26.46
#